data_AF-A0A817S4Z6-F1
#
_entry.id   AF-A0A817S4Z6-F1
#
_cell.length_a   1.000
_cell.length_b   1.000
_cell.length_c   1.000
_cell.angle_alpha   90.00
_cell.angle_beta   90.00
_cell.angle_gamma   90.00
#
_symmetry.space_group_name_H-M   'P 1'
#
loop_
_entity.id
_entity.type
_entity.pdbx_description
1 polymer ?
#
loop_
_entity_poly.entity_id
_entity_poly.type
_entity_poly.pdbx_seq_one_letter_code
_entity_poly.pdbx_strand_id
1 'polypeptide(L)'
;MDLSKMNLSSYLPTMPYKVRELFDKATNIVMNYTETETKVVEATNDESWGPAGKLLQDLSQLSYSNVHYYELMGMLWKRCFTQDKRLWRRTYK
;
A
#
# COMPACT_ATOMS: atom_id res chain seq x y z
N MET A 1 -2.92 22.95 -22.89
CA MET A 1 -3.51 22.43 -21.64
C MET A 1 -2.34 22.03 -20.75
N ASP A 2 -2.11 22.76 -19.67
CA ASP A 2 -0.93 22.58 -18.81
C ASP A 2 -1.16 21.38 -17.86
N LEU A 3 -0.53 20.26 -18.18
CA LEU A 3 -0.64 18.99 -17.44
C LEU A 3 0.05 19.04 -16.07
N SER A 4 0.90 20.05 -15.80
CA SER A 4 1.65 20.16 -14.55
C SER A 4 0.77 20.52 -13.33
N LYS A 5 -0.47 20.97 -13.56
CA LYS A 5 -1.44 21.32 -12.52
C LYS A 5 -2.43 20.20 -12.19
N MET A 6 -2.36 19.06 -12.90
CA MET A 6 -3.20 17.91 -12.59
C MET A 6 -2.57 17.11 -11.45
N ASN A 7 -3.12 17.25 -10.25
CA ASN A 7 -2.83 16.32 -9.17
C ASN A 7 -3.48 14.97 -9.50
N LEU A 8 -2.76 14.11 -10.22
CA LEU A 8 -3.25 12.79 -10.65
C LEU A 8 -3.73 11.93 -9.47
N SER A 9 -3.20 12.15 -8.26
CA SER A 9 -3.62 11.44 -7.05
C SER A 9 -5.10 11.65 -6.73
N SER A 10 -5.67 12.82 -7.05
CA SER A 10 -7.09 13.08 -6.80
C SER A 10 -8.05 12.26 -7.67
N TYR A 11 -7.57 11.79 -8.82
CA TYR A 11 -8.36 10.99 -9.75
C TYR A 11 -8.15 9.48 -9.55
N LEU A 12 -7.11 9.05 -8.82
CA LEU A 12 -6.85 7.64 -8.55
C LEU A 12 -8.09 6.87 -8.06
N PRO A 13 -8.95 7.40 -7.15
CA PRO A 13 -10.12 6.66 -6.67
C PRO A 13 -11.20 6.41 -7.74
N THR A 14 -11.26 7.26 -8.77
CA THR A 14 -12.29 7.18 -9.83
C THR A 14 -11.82 6.39 -11.06
N MET A 15 -10.55 5.97 -11.09
CA MET A 15 -9.97 5.27 -12.24
C MET A 15 -10.27 3.76 -12.24
N PRO A 16 -10.29 3.10 -13.41
CA PRO A 16 -10.47 1.65 -13.51
C PRO A 16 -9.44 0.89 -12.68
N TYR A 17 -9.84 -0.24 -12.09
CA TYR A 17 -8.99 -1.03 -11.17
C TYR A 17 -7.61 -1.37 -11.74
N LYS A 18 -7.52 -1.83 -13.00
CA LYS A 18 -6.24 -2.14 -13.65
C LYS A 18 -5.31 -0.94 -13.71
N VAL A 19 -5.85 0.26 -13.90
CA VAL A 19 -5.05 1.49 -13.95
C VAL A 19 -4.53 1.81 -12.55
N ARG A 20 -5.39 1.73 -11.52
CA ARG A 20 -4.98 1.91 -10.11
C ARG A 20 -3.88 0.92 -9.71
N GLU A 21 -4.06 -0.35 -10.07
CA GLU A 21 -3.08 -1.42 -9.82
C GLU A 21 -1.71 -1.12 -10.46
N LEU A 22 -1.69 -0.62 -11.70
CA LEU A 22 -0.45 -0.21 -12.37
C LEU A 22 0.23 0.97 -11.66
N PHE A 23 -0.54 1.96 -11.22
CA PHE A 23 0.00 3.09 -10.45
C PHE A 23 0.58 2.67 -9.09
N ASP A 24 -0.09 1.76 -8.38
CA ASP A 24 0.40 1.23 -7.11
C ASP A 24 1.71 0.44 -7.31
N LYS A 25 1.78 -0.41 -8.35
CA LYS A 25 3.02 -1.13 -8.71
C LYS A 25 4.15 -0.18 -9.09
N ALA A 26 3.87 0.85 -9.89
CA ALA A 26 4.86 1.86 -10.25
C ALA A 26 5.36 2.62 -9.01
N THR A 27 4.48 2.94 -8.07
CA THR A 27 4.82 3.60 -6.81
C THR A 27 5.76 2.73 -5.97
N ASN A 28 5.49 1.43 -5.86
CA ASN A 28 6.37 0.52 -5.10
C ASN A 28 7.80 0.48 -5.68
N ILE A 29 7.93 0.51 -7.02
CA ILE A 29 9.24 0.55 -7.69
C ILE A 29 9.95 1.88 -7.43
N VAL A 30 9.25 3.01 -7.55
CA VAL A 30 9.83 4.35 -7.33
C VAL A 30 10.25 4.53 -5.87
N MET A 31 9.48 3.97 -4.93
CA MET A 31 9.74 4.07 -3.50
C MET A 31 10.78 3.07 -2.99
N ASN A 32 11.23 2.14 -3.84
CA ASN A 32 12.25 1.13 -3.54
C ASN A 32 11.95 0.33 -2.26
N TYR A 33 10.69 -0.11 -2.11
CA TYR A 33 10.26 -0.90 -0.97
C TYR A 33 10.92 -2.28 -0.94
N THR A 34 11.20 -2.78 0.26
CA THR A 34 11.61 -4.19 0.43
C THR A 34 10.45 -5.13 0.06
N GLU A 35 10.74 -6.42 -0.11
CA GLU A 35 9.68 -7.41 -0.34
C GLU A 35 8.66 -7.43 0.81
N THR A 36 9.15 -7.37 2.06
CA THR A 36 8.32 -7.29 3.26
C THR A 36 7.41 -6.07 3.23
N GLU A 37 7.97 -4.90 2.96
CA GLU A 37 7.21 -3.65 2.88
C GLU A 37 6.17 -3.68 1.76
N THR A 38 6.52 -4.25 0.61
CA THR A 38 5.62 -4.41 -0.54
C THR A 38 4.40 -5.24 -0.17
N LYS A 39 4.58 -6.35 0.55
CA LYS A 39 3.46 -7.19 1.03
C LYS A 39 2.55 -6.44 2.00
N VAL A 40 3.12 -5.61 2.88
CA VAL A 40 2.32 -4.76 3.79
C VAL A 40 1.54 -3.70 2.99
N VAL A 41 2.16 -3.07 1.99
CA VAL A 41 1.51 -2.10 1.11
C VAL A 41 0.35 -2.73 0.35
N GLU A 42 0.54 -3.94 -0.17
CA GLU A 42 -0.49 -4.70 -0.86
C GLU A 42 -1.65 -5.05 0.09
N ALA A 43 -1.34 -5.50 1.31
CA ALA A 43 -2.37 -5.87 2.30
C ALA A 43 -3.19 -4.65 2.76
N THR A 44 -2.56 -3.47 2.80
CA THR A 44 -3.15 -2.20 3.26
C THR A 44 -3.45 -1.25 2.09
N ASN A 45 -3.81 -1.79 0.92
CA ASN A 45 -4.19 -1.02 -0.24
C ASN A 45 -5.57 -0.33 -0.05
N ASP A 46 -5.94 0.59 -0.95
CA ASP A 46 -7.20 1.36 -0.85
C ASP A 46 -8.42 0.62 -1.44
N GLU A 47 -8.31 -0.67 -1.75
CA GLU A 47 -9.40 -1.43 -2.35
C GLU A 47 -10.56 -1.65 -1.36
N SER A 48 -11.78 -1.84 -1.87
CA SER A 48 -12.98 -1.98 -1.04
C SER A 48 -13.08 -3.32 -0.31
N TRP A 49 -12.33 -4.33 -0.74
CA TRP A 49 -12.24 -5.65 -0.13
C TRP A 49 -11.00 -5.78 0.78
N GLY A 50 -11.06 -6.74 1.70
CA GLY A 50 -9.94 -7.05 2.60
C GLY A 50 -8.79 -7.79 1.90
N PRO A 51 -7.62 -7.86 2.54
CA PRO A 51 -6.46 -8.60 2.02
C PRO A 51 -6.74 -10.09 1.91
N ALA A 52 -6.09 -10.75 0.94
CA ALA A 52 -6.20 -12.19 0.77
C ALA A 52 -5.60 -12.95 1.97
N GLY A 53 -6.24 -14.02 2.42
CA GLY A 53 -5.76 -14.81 3.56
C GLY A 53 -4.35 -15.36 3.38
N LYS A 54 -3.98 -15.74 2.15
CA LYS A 54 -2.62 -16.17 1.80
C LYS A 54 -1.59 -15.07 2.05
N LEU A 55 -1.91 -13.82 1.70
CA LEU A 55 -1.02 -12.67 1.92
C LEU A 55 -0.81 -12.41 3.41
N LEU A 56 -1.88 -12.53 4.21
CA LEU A 56 -1.77 -12.42 5.67
C LEU A 56 -0.95 -13.56 6.30
N GLN A 57 -1.08 -14.78 5.76
CA GLN A 57 -0.28 -15.92 6.20
C GLN A 57 1.22 -15.70 5.92
N ASP A 58 1.57 -15.20 4.73
CA ASP A 58 2.95 -14.83 4.39
C ASP A 58 3.49 -13.76 5.36
N LEU A 59 2.72 -12.70 5.65
CA LEU A 59 3.11 -11.66 6.61
C LEU A 59 3.29 -12.23 8.03
N SER A 60 2.42 -13.15 8.45
CA SER A 60 2.56 -13.85 9.72
C SER A 60 3.86 -14.66 9.78
N GLN A 61 4.24 -15.35 8.71
CA GLN A 61 5.52 -16.07 8.65
C GLN A 61 6.72 -15.13 8.73
N LEU A 62 6.68 -14.00 8.01
CA LEU A 62 7.74 -13.00 8.03
C LEU A 62 7.95 -12.38 9.43
N SER A 63 6.91 -12.33 10.26
CA SER A 63 7.00 -11.79 11.62
C SER A 63 7.91 -12.60 12.57
N TYR A 64 8.28 -13.83 12.22
CA TYR A 64 9.20 -14.66 13.02
C TYR A 64 10.68 -14.38 12.74
N SER A 65 11.01 -13.58 11.73
CA SER A 65 12.38 -13.16 11.44
C SER A 65 12.64 -11.75 12.00
N ASN A 66 13.70 -11.58 12.80
CA ASN A 66 14.03 -10.27 13.38
C ASN A 66 14.18 -9.17 12.32
N VAL A 67 14.82 -9.45 11.19
CA VAL A 67 15.03 -8.47 10.12
C VAL A 67 13.69 -8.07 9.49
N HIS A 68 12.91 -9.06 9.04
CA HIS A 68 11.62 -8.78 8.39
C HIS A 68 10.60 -8.20 9.37
N TYR A 69 10.66 -8.55 10.65
CA TYR A 69 9.79 -7.98 11.68
C TYR A 69 9.92 -6.46 11.74
N TYR A 70 11.14 -5.92 11.76
CA TYR A 70 11.35 -4.47 11.82
C TYR A 70 10.84 -3.76 10.55
N GLU A 71 11.04 -4.35 9.37
CA GLU A 71 10.51 -3.81 8.11
C GLU A 71 8.97 -3.81 8.09
N LEU A 72 8.38 -4.95 8.46
CA LEU A 72 6.94 -5.16 8.50
C LEU A 72 6.27 -4.16 9.44
N MET A 73 6.75 -4.09 10.69
CA MET A 73 6.18 -3.19 11.70
C MET A 73 6.45 -1.72 11.37
N GLY A 74 7.62 -1.40 10.82
CA GLY A 74 7.94 -0.05 10.35
C GLY A 74 6.98 0.43 9.26
N MET A 75 6.63 -0.43 8.30
CA MET A 75 5.65 -0.09 7.26
C MET A 75 4.22 -0.02 7.80
N LEU A 76 3.81 -0.95 8.66
CA LEU A 76 2.48 -0.90 9.30
C LEU A 76 2.31 0.40 10.09
N TRP A 77 3.32 0.81 10.86
CA TRP A 77 3.29 2.06 11.60
C TRP A 77 3.05 3.27 10.67
N LYS A 78 3.76 3.34 9.53
CA LYS A 78 3.54 4.39 8.53
C LYS A 78 2.08 4.40 8.02
N ARG A 79 1.46 3.22 7.83
CA ARG A 79 0.07 3.09 7.37
C ARG A 79 -0.94 3.56 8.41
N CYS A 80 -0.73 3.25 9.68
CA CYS A 80 -1.61 3.64 10.79
C CYS A 80 -1.76 5.16 10.93
N PHE A 81 -0.72 5.93 10.60
CA PHE A 81 -0.71 7.39 10.80
C PHE A 81 -0.80 8.18 9.49
N THR A 82 -1.42 7.61 8.46
CA THR A 82 -1.67 8.32 7.20
C THR A 82 -2.66 9.47 7.43
N GLN A 83 -2.23 10.71 7.20
CA GLN A 83 -3.02 11.93 7.43
C GLN A 83 -4.11 12.17 6.37
N ASP A 84 -4.04 11.49 5.22
CA ASP A 84 -5.02 11.66 4.15
C ASP A 84 -6.32 10.93 4.47
N LYS A 85 -7.35 11.71 4.86
CA LYS A 85 -8.70 11.22 5.17
C LYS A 85 -9.36 10.44 4.02
N ARG A 86 -8.92 10.64 2.76
CA ARG A 86 -9.46 9.92 1.60
C ARG A 86 -9.00 8.47 1.56
N LEU A 87 -7.84 8.17 2.15
CA LEU A 87 -7.20 6.86 2.17
C LEU A 87 -7.49 6.08 3.46
N TRP A 88 -8.64 6.33 4.09
CA TRP A 88 -9.00 5.73 5.37
C TRP A 88 -8.98 4.19 5.35
N ARG A 89 -9.22 3.57 4.19
CA ARG A 89 -9.17 2.10 4.05
C ARG A 89 -7.77 1.54 4.28
N ARG A 90 -6.72 2.30 3.92
CA ARG A 90 -5.32 1.91 4.15
C ARG A 90 -4.95 1.88 5.63
N THR A 91 -5.59 2.72 6.44
CA THR A 91 -5.39 2.78 7.89
C THR A 91 -6.34 1.83 8.63
N TYR A 92 -7.52 1.56 8.07
CA TYR A 92 -8.49 0.61 8.62
C TYR A 92 -8.03 -0.85 8.47
N LYS A 93 -7.44 -1.18 7.32
CA LYS A 93 -6.81 -2.48 7.07
C LYS A 93 -5.47 -2.57 7.81
#